data_AF-A0A951CI42-F1
#
_entry.id   AF-A0A951CI42-F1
#
_cell.length_a   1.000
_cell.length_b   1.000
_cell.length_c   1.000
_cell.angle_alpha   90.00
_cell.angle_beta   90.00
_cell.angle_gamma   90.00
#
_symmetry.space_group_name_H-M   'P 1'
#
loop_
_entity.id
_entity.type
_entity.pdbx_description
1 polymer ?
#
loop_
_entity_poly.entity_id
_entity_poly.type
_entity_poly.pdbx_seq_one_letter_code
_entity_poly.pdbx_strand_id
1 'polypeptide(L)'
;MSDFDLDELRSELENFAEPETKSGRSRREERIIAGFEEIQRFVNKQGRIPQHGEDRDIFERLYAVRLDRLRELEECRALLAPMDHEGLLTGAEAAAVPALDFTNDDDLLDELKDVVGTGAITELRHVRKSAEKNAAEEIANRAVCHDFDNFKPLLEQVKRELKSGIRQALPLHKMEEIKLAEI
;
A
#
# COMPACT_ATOMS: atom_id res chain seq x y z
N MET A 1 -19.33 45.07 -51.33
CA MET A 1 -18.95 43.81 -50.68
C MET A 1 -19.70 43.80 -49.36
N SER A 2 -20.56 42.83 -49.13
CA SER A 2 -21.35 42.73 -47.90
C SER A 2 -20.40 42.54 -46.73
N ASP A 3 -20.42 43.45 -45.76
CA ASP A 3 -19.84 43.19 -44.43
C ASP A 3 -20.70 42.11 -43.79
N PHE A 4 -20.19 40.88 -43.75
CA PHE A 4 -20.83 39.82 -42.98
C PHE A 4 -20.51 40.10 -41.51
N ASP A 5 -21.54 40.33 -40.70
CA ASP A 5 -21.36 40.53 -39.26
C ASP A 5 -20.92 39.20 -38.63
N LEU A 6 -19.73 39.21 -38.05
CA LEU A 6 -19.11 38.02 -37.47
C LEU A 6 -19.90 37.51 -36.26
N ASP A 7 -20.60 38.41 -35.55
CA ASP A 7 -21.42 38.03 -34.40
C ASP A 7 -22.73 37.34 -34.82
N GLU A 8 -23.32 37.75 -35.94
CA GLU A 8 -24.49 37.09 -36.53
C GLU A 8 -24.15 35.67 -36.99
N LEU A 9 -23.03 35.50 -37.69
CA LEU A 9 -22.52 34.19 -38.08
C LEU A 9 -22.21 33.30 -36.87
N ARG A 10 -21.66 33.87 -35.80
CA ARG A 10 -21.37 33.13 -34.56
C ARG A 10 -22.66 32.61 -33.91
N SER A 11 -23.72 33.43 -33.88
CA SER A 11 -25.01 33.02 -33.34
C SER A 11 -25.69 31.92 -34.17
N GLU A 12 -25.58 31.97 -35.50
CA GLU A 12 -26.11 30.92 -36.37
C GLU A 12 -25.38 29.58 -36.17
N LEU A 13 -24.06 29.61 -35.97
CA LEU A 13 -23.23 28.43 -35.72
C LEU A 13 -23.35 27.87 -34.29
N GLU A 14 -23.85 28.65 -33.33
CA GLU A 14 -24.01 28.23 -31.93
C GLU A 14 -25.00 27.05 -31.79
N ASN A 15 -26.00 26.99 -32.68
CA ASN A 15 -26.95 25.86 -32.76
C ASN A 15 -26.35 24.58 -33.35
N PHE A 16 -25.18 24.68 -34.01
CA PHE A 16 -24.43 23.55 -34.58
C PHE A 16 -23.24 23.13 -33.71
N ALA A 17 -22.97 23.83 -32.61
CA ALA A 17 -21.96 23.42 -31.66
C ALA A 17 -22.38 22.08 -31.02
N GLU A 18 -21.49 21.09 -31.07
CA GLU A 18 -21.68 19.86 -30.31
C GLU A 18 -21.83 20.23 -28.83
N PRO A 19 -22.82 19.67 -28.10
CA PRO A 19 -22.94 19.94 -26.68
C PRO A 19 -21.63 19.59 -26.00
N GLU A 20 -21.06 20.52 -25.23
CA GLU A 20 -19.86 20.30 -24.40
C GLU A 20 -20.02 18.95 -23.71
N THR A 21 -19.30 17.94 -24.19
CA THR A 21 -19.33 16.63 -23.58
C THR A 21 -18.81 16.85 -22.17
N LYS A 22 -19.70 16.75 -21.17
CA LYS A 22 -19.31 16.82 -19.76
C LYS A 22 -18.15 15.86 -19.62
N SER A 23 -16.95 16.41 -19.43
CA SER A 23 -15.71 15.66 -19.36
C SER A 23 -15.96 14.46 -18.46
N GLY A 24 -15.76 13.25 -18.99
CA GLY A 24 -15.89 12.04 -18.18
C GLY A 24 -15.12 12.23 -16.88
N ARG A 25 -15.74 11.87 -15.75
CA ARG A 25 -15.14 12.04 -14.43
C ARG A 25 -13.72 11.50 -14.44
N SER A 26 -12.81 12.21 -13.79
CA SER A 26 -11.44 11.74 -13.66
C SER A 26 -11.42 10.39 -12.93
N ARG A 27 -10.47 9.50 -13.24
CA ARG A 27 -10.28 8.23 -12.49
C ARG A 27 -10.19 8.45 -10.97
N ARG A 28 -9.67 9.62 -10.55
CA ARG A 28 -9.60 10.01 -9.15
C ARG A 28 -11.00 10.30 -8.59
N GLU A 29 -11.81 11.05 -9.33
CA GLU A 29 -13.19 11.39 -8.95
C GLU A 29 -14.08 10.16 -8.89
N GLU A 30 -13.98 9.25 -9.86
CA GLU A 30 -14.70 7.98 -9.84
C GLU A 30 -14.34 7.14 -8.60
N ARG A 31 -13.05 7.09 -8.24
CA ARG A 31 -12.60 6.41 -7.02
C ARG A 31 -13.16 7.09 -5.77
N ILE A 32 -13.18 8.42 -5.73
CA ILE A 32 -13.73 9.18 -4.61
C ILE A 32 -15.22 8.87 -4.44
N ILE A 33 -15.99 8.91 -5.54
CA ILE A 33 -17.42 8.62 -5.59
C ILE A 33 -17.71 7.19 -5.15
N ALA A 34 -17.05 6.19 -5.75
CA ALA A 34 -17.27 4.79 -5.40
C ALA A 34 -17.01 4.54 -3.90
N GLY A 35 -15.94 5.12 -3.35
CA GLY A 35 -15.67 4.99 -1.92
C GLY A 35 -16.63 5.76 -1.02
N PHE A 36 -17.28 6.84 -1.50
CA PHE A 36 -18.34 7.51 -0.75
C PHE A 36 -19.65 6.70 -0.79
N GLU A 37 -19.99 6.11 -1.93
CA GLU A 37 -21.14 5.20 -2.04
C GLU A 37 -21.01 3.99 -1.11
N GLU A 38 -19.81 3.46 -0.91
CA GLU A 38 -19.56 2.41 0.08
C GLU A 38 -19.87 2.87 1.51
N ILE A 39 -19.49 4.09 1.86
CA ILE A 39 -19.79 4.69 3.17
C ILE A 39 -21.31 4.86 3.32
N GLN A 40 -22.00 5.36 2.31
CA GLN A 40 -23.47 5.48 2.34
C GLN A 40 -24.14 4.11 2.46
N ARG A 41 -23.65 3.08 1.75
CA ARG A 41 -24.18 1.71 1.91
C ARG A 41 -23.95 1.18 3.32
N PHE A 42 -22.81 1.49 3.94
CA PHE A 42 -22.56 1.13 5.33
C PHE A 42 -23.58 1.79 6.26
N VAL A 43 -23.81 3.10 6.12
CA VAL A 43 -24.75 3.85 6.94
C VAL A 43 -26.19 3.34 6.75
N ASN A 44 -26.61 3.09 5.51
CA ASN A 44 -27.92 2.49 5.23
C ASN A 44 -28.10 1.12 5.87
N LYS A 45 -27.05 0.30 5.93
CA LYS A 45 -27.11 -1.05 6.53
C LYS A 45 -27.05 -1.02 8.05
N GLN A 46 -26.21 -0.16 8.63
CA GLN A 46 -25.92 -0.14 10.07
C GLN A 46 -26.72 0.93 10.82
N GLY A 47 -27.38 1.85 10.11
CA GLY A 47 -28.09 2.99 10.67
C GLY A 47 -27.20 4.00 11.39
N ARG A 48 -25.87 3.90 11.23
CA ARG A 48 -24.88 4.71 11.95
C ARG A 48 -23.72 5.13 11.05
N ILE A 49 -23.14 6.28 11.36
CA ILE A 49 -21.92 6.79 10.73
C ILE A 49 -20.73 5.90 11.15
N PRO A 50 -19.79 5.57 10.24
CA PRO A 50 -18.57 4.87 10.60
C PRO A 50 -17.80 5.63 11.69
N GLN A 51 -17.27 4.92 12.69
CA GLN A 51 -16.47 5.55 13.76
C GLN A 51 -15.16 4.81 13.95
N HIS A 52 -14.20 5.52 14.54
CA HIS A 52 -12.91 4.96 14.94
C HIS A 52 -13.08 4.01 16.13
N GLY A 53 -12.33 2.91 16.13
CA GLY A 53 -12.31 1.94 17.23
C GLY A 53 -11.54 0.67 16.90
N GLU A 54 -10.84 0.14 17.89
CA GLU A 54 -10.12 -1.14 17.77
C GLU A 54 -11.10 -2.32 17.82
N ASP A 55 -12.17 -2.21 18.61
CA ASP A 55 -13.24 -3.21 18.73
C ASP A 55 -14.19 -3.27 17.51
N ARG A 56 -13.99 -2.42 16.50
CA ARG A 56 -14.83 -2.33 15.31
C ARG A 56 -14.25 -3.08 14.13
N ASP A 57 -15.12 -3.39 13.17
CA ASP A 57 -14.72 -4.02 11.92
C ASP A 57 -13.67 -3.17 11.18
N ILE A 58 -12.74 -3.84 10.51
CA ILE A 58 -11.66 -3.24 9.74
C ILE A 58 -12.22 -2.28 8.68
N PHE A 59 -13.34 -2.66 8.05
CA PHE A 59 -14.00 -1.82 7.05
C PHE A 59 -14.63 -0.56 7.65
N GLU A 60 -15.26 -0.66 8.82
CA GLU A 60 -15.82 0.51 9.51
C GLU A 60 -14.72 1.53 9.84
N ARG A 61 -13.57 1.04 10.30
CA ARG A 61 -12.40 1.90 10.57
C ARG A 61 -11.88 2.57 9.30
N LEU A 62 -11.80 1.83 8.19
CA LEU A 62 -11.39 2.38 6.91
C LEU A 62 -12.38 3.45 6.41
N TYR A 63 -13.69 3.19 6.56
CA TYR A 63 -14.74 4.13 6.20
C TYR A 63 -14.72 5.40 7.05
N ALA A 64 -14.44 5.29 8.36
CA ALA A 64 -14.29 6.43 9.26
C ALA A 64 -13.13 7.33 8.82
N VAL A 65 -11.93 6.76 8.61
CA VAL A 65 -10.75 7.50 8.14
C VAL A 65 -10.99 8.15 6.78
N ARG A 66 -11.67 7.42 5.88
CA ARG A 66 -11.99 7.95 4.55
C ARG A 66 -12.98 9.10 4.63
N LEU A 67 -14.05 8.97 5.44
CA LEU A 67 -15.04 10.03 5.65
C LEU A 67 -14.38 11.30 6.19
N ASP A 68 -13.44 11.17 7.12
CA ASP A 68 -12.69 12.33 7.66
C ASP A 68 -11.90 13.05 6.57
N ARG A 69 -11.18 12.31 5.71
CA ARG A 69 -10.46 12.93 4.59
C ARG A 69 -11.38 13.55 3.54
N LEU A 70 -12.54 12.95 3.28
CA LEU A 70 -13.55 13.55 2.39
C LEU A 70 -14.14 14.83 2.99
N ARG A 71 -14.28 14.90 4.31
CA ARG A 71 -14.72 16.08 5.06
C ARG A 71 -13.65 17.16 5.15
N GLU A 72 -12.38 16.86 4.96
CA GLU A 72 -11.28 17.84 5.05
C GLU A 72 -11.04 18.55 3.72
N LEU A 73 -11.14 17.83 2.61
CA LEU A 73 -10.85 18.35 1.26
C LEU A 73 -12.09 19.00 0.63
N GLU A 74 -12.03 20.30 0.37
CA GLU A 74 -13.15 21.07 -0.21
C GLU A 74 -13.54 20.58 -1.61
N GLU A 75 -12.58 20.19 -2.44
CA GLU A 75 -12.82 19.56 -3.75
C GLU A 75 -13.71 18.31 -3.64
N CYS A 76 -13.48 17.48 -2.60
CA CYS A 76 -14.25 16.27 -2.37
C CYS A 76 -15.66 16.61 -1.89
N ARG A 77 -15.82 17.63 -1.02
CA ARG A 77 -17.14 18.11 -0.59
C ARG A 77 -17.96 18.62 -1.77
N ALA A 78 -17.38 19.46 -2.62
CA ALA A 78 -18.07 20.00 -3.79
C ALA A 78 -18.50 18.91 -4.78
N LEU A 79 -17.63 17.91 -4.99
CA LEU A 79 -17.91 16.76 -5.86
C LEU A 79 -19.03 15.86 -5.31
N LEU A 80 -19.05 15.63 -4.00
CA LEU A 80 -19.93 14.67 -3.35
C LEU A 80 -21.22 15.28 -2.79
N ALA A 81 -21.30 16.60 -2.61
CA ALA A 81 -22.49 17.31 -2.15
C ALA A 81 -23.81 16.91 -2.85
N PRO A 82 -23.89 16.77 -4.19
CA PRO A 82 -25.13 16.36 -4.85
C PRO A 82 -25.50 14.89 -4.58
N MET A 83 -24.57 14.08 -4.09
CA MET A 83 -24.75 12.66 -3.79
C MET A 83 -24.96 12.41 -2.30
N ASP A 84 -24.81 13.41 -1.43
CA ASP A 84 -24.90 13.29 0.02
C ASP A 84 -26.34 13.36 0.53
N HIS A 85 -27.07 12.25 0.43
CA HIS A 85 -28.45 12.15 0.91
C HIS A 85 -28.57 12.06 2.43
N GLU A 86 -27.50 11.65 3.12
CA GLU A 86 -27.48 11.36 4.55
C GLU A 86 -26.84 12.49 5.37
N GLY A 87 -26.38 13.57 4.71
CA GLY A 87 -25.72 14.68 5.38
C GLY A 87 -24.36 14.32 5.98
N LEU A 88 -23.66 13.34 5.41
CA LEU A 88 -22.39 12.84 5.92
C LEU A 88 -21.27 13.87 5.81
N LEU A 89 -21.33 14.78 4.84
CA LEU A 89 -20.29 15.78 4.56
C LEU A 89 -20.50 17.09 5.35
N THR A 90 -21.73 17.35 5.78
CA THR A 90 -22.11 18.51 6.59
C THR A 90 -21.93 18.18 8.06
N GLY A 91 -20.67 18.20 8.49
CA GLY A 91 -20.17 18.00 9.85
C GLY A 91 -21.19 17.79 10.97
N ALA A 92 -21.42 16.52 11.33
CA ALA A 92 -21.36 16.20 12.74
C ALA A 92 -19.88 16.24 13.07
N GLU A 93 -19.48 17.26 13.85
CA GLU A 93 -18.15 17.42 14.45
C GLU A 93 -17.54 16.04 14.62
N ALA A 94 -16.47 15.76 13.87
CA ALA A 94 -15.52 14.77 14.34
C ALA A 94 -15.31 15.18 15.79
N ALA A 95 -15.75 14.35 16.75
CA ALA A 95 -15.52 14.61 18.15
C ALA A 95 -14.07 15.00 18.18
N ALA A 96 -13.82 16.30 18.38
CA ALA A 96 -12.49 16.83 18.28
C ALA A 96 -11.76 15.92 19.25
N VAL A 97 -10.76 15.17 18.75
CA VAL A 97 -9.72 14.74 19.65
C VAL A 97 -9.41 16.06 20.34
N PRO A 98 -9.72 16.21 21.65
CA PRO A 98 -9.49 17.49 22.29
C PRO A 98 -8.10 17.85 21.85
N ALA A 99 -7.93 19.05 21.28
CA ALA A 99 -6.59 19.54 21.00
C ALA A 99 -5.96 19.57 22.38
N LEU A 100 -5.34 18.45 22.74
CA LEU A 100 -4.58 18.29 23.94
C LEU A 100 -3.45 19.23 23.62
N ASP A 101 -3.50 20.39 24.27
CA ASP A 101 -2.52 21.46 24.18
C ASP A 101 -1.25 20.88 24.82
N PHE A 102 -0.62 19.96 24.11
CA PHE A 102 0.64 19.37 24.48
C PHE A 102 1.67 20.46 24.21
N THR A 103 1.92 21.23 25.25
CA THR A 103 2.86 22.34 25.21
C THR A 103 4.31 21.87 25.02
N ASN A 104 4.61 20.58 25.25
CA ASN A 104 5.93 19.97 25.04
C ASN A 104 5.85 18.44 24.81
N ASP A 105 6.88 17.87 24.16
CA ASP A 105 7.05 16.43 23.89
C ASP A 105 7.13 15.58 25.18
N ASP A 106 7.57 16.16 26.30
CA ASP A 106 7.65 15.46 27.59
C ASP A 106 6.26 15.17 28.19
N ASP A 107 5.30 16.10 28.05
CA ASP A 107 3.93 15.93 28.53
C ASP A 107 3.21 14.82 27.74
N LEU A 108 3.48 14.73 26.44
CA LEU A 108 3.03 13.64 25.56
C LEU A 108 3.57 12.29 26.04
N LEU A 109 4.84 12.26 26.40
CA LEU A 109 5.54 11.04 26.78
C LEU A 109 5.04 10.50 28.12
N ASP A 110 4.67 11.38 29.07
CA ASP A 110 4.07 10.99 30.34
C ASP A 110 2.66 10.41 30.18
N GLU A 111 1.78 11.00 29.35
CA GLU A 111 0.43 10.47 29.11
C GLU A 111 0.46 9.11 28.38
N LEU A 112 1.41 8.92 27.46
CA LEU A 112 1.59 7.66 26.72
C LEU A 112 2.12 6.51 27.58
N LYS A 113 2.77 6.77 28.72
CA LYS A 113 3.32 5.72 29.60
C LYS A 113 2.25 4.74 30.10
N ASP A 114 1.02 5.21 30.28
CA ASP A 114 -0.08 4.38 30.78
C ASP A 114 -0.91 3.72 29.66
N VAL A 115 -0.87 4.27 28.44
CA VAL A 115 -1.58 3.74 27.24
C VAL A 115 -0.80 2.62 26.56
N VAL A 116 0.53 2.62 26.65
CA VAL A 116 1.36 1.48 26.23
C VAL A 116 1.19 0.38 27.27
N GLY A 117 0.06 -0.33 27.18
CA GLY A 117 -0.16 -1.56 27.91
C GLY A 117 1.07 -2.44 27.77
N THR A 118 1.46 -3.09 28.86
CA THR A 118 2.68 -3.92 29.02
C THR A 118 2.77 -5.11 28.05
N GLY A 119 1.93 -5.17 27.02
CA GLY A 119 2.03 -6.08 25.89
C GLY A 119 3.14 -5.63 24.97
N ALA A 120 4.30 -6.26 25.14
CA ALA A 120 5.47 -6.09 24.30
C ALA A 120 5.14 -6.19 22.80
N ILE A 121 5.04 -5.03 22.14
CA ILE A 121 4.96 -4.92 20.67
C ILE A 121 6.17 -5.61 20.00
N THR A 122 7.26 -5.79 20.75
CA THR A 122 8.47 -6.53 20.36
C THR A 122 8.34 -8.06 20.50
N GLU A 123 7.31 -8.58 21.16
CA GLU A 123 7.07 -10.02 21.31
C GLU A 123 6.18 -10.55 20.18
N LEU A 124 6.80 -11.20 19.20
CA LEU A 124 6.09 -11.88 18.12
C LEU A 124 5.42 -13.16 18.65
N ARG A 125 4.11 -13.12 18.93
CA ARG A 125 3.33 -14.28 19.44
C ARG A 125 2.71 -15.17 18.36
N HIS A 126 2.33 -14.59 17.23
CA HIS A 126 1.60 -15.28 16.16
C HIS A 126 2.45 -15.62 14.93
N VAL A 127 3.76 -15.40 15.01
CA VAL A 127 4.68 -15.66 13.89
C VAL A 127 5.51 -16.91 14.20
N ARG A 128 5.74 -17.74 13.19
CA ARG A 128 6.69 -18.87 13.29
C ARG A 128 8.03 -18.37 13.85
N LYS A 129 8.56 -19.08 14.85
CA LYS A 129 9.79 -18.69 15.53
C LYS A 129 10.92 -18.61 14.51
N SER A 130 11.83 -17.66 14.68
CA SER A 130 12.96 -17.45 13.74
C SER A 130 13.76 -18.75 13.50
N ALA A 131 13.91 -19.58 14.52
CA ALA A 131 14.53 -20.90 14.42
C ALA A 131 13.82 -21.86 13.45
N GLU A 132 12.48 -21.81 13.36
CA GLU A 132 11.70 -22.65 12.44
C GLU A 132 11.74 -22.11 11.00
N LYS A 133 11.86 -20.78 10.84
CA LYS A 133 12.07 -20.17 9.51
C LYS A 133 13.45 -20.54 8.95
N ASN A 134 14.48 -20.42 9.77
CA ASN A 134 15.86 -20.78 9.40
C ASN A 134 16.05 -22.29 9.15
N ALA A 135 15.19 -23.13 9.71
CA ALA A 135 15.21 -24.57 9.44
C ALA A 135 14.48 -24.95 8.13
N ALA A 136 13.49 -24.16 7.72
CA ALA A 136 12.73 -24.39 6.49
C ALA A 136 13.44 -23.80 5.25
N GLU A 137 14.24 -22.75 5.44
CA GLU A 137 15.14 -22.20 4.44
C GLU A 137 16.53 -22.81 4.70
N GLU A 138 16.92 -23.86 3.96
CA GLU A 138 18.31 -24.37 3.96
C GLU A 138 19.26 -23.28 3.44
N ILE A 139 19.60 -22.32 4.29
CA ILE A 139 20.58 -21.30 3.99
C ILE A 139 21.95 -21.97 4.15
N ALA A 140 22.62 -22.19 3.03
CA ALA A 140 23.98 -22.71 3.00
C ALA A 140 24.90 -21.79 3.80
N ASN A 141 25.24 -22.20 5.03
CA ASN A 141 26.14 -21.44 5.90
C ASN A 141 27.57 -21.59 5.40
N ARG A 142 28.25 -20.46 5.13
CA ARG A 142 29.66 -20.45 4.75
C ARG A 142 30.52 -20.65 6.00
N ALA A 143 31.21 -21.77 6.09
CA ALA A 143 32.24 -22.00 7.10
C ALA A 143 33.61 -21.51 6.58
N VAL A 144 34.40 -20.87 7.44
CA VAL A 144 35.78 -20.50 7.12
C VAL A 144 36.62 -21.78 7.04
N CYS A 145 37.29 -21.99 5.91
CA CYS A 145 38.22 -23.10 5.75
C CYS A 145 39.59 -22.71 6.30
N HIS A 146 39.98 -23.26 7.45
CA HIS A 146 41.26 -22.96 8.08
C HIS A 146 42.47 -23.55 7.32
N ASP A 147 42.28 -24.66 6.61
CA ASP A 147 43.34 -25.33 5.85
C ASP A 147 43.38 -24.92 4.37
N PHE A 148 42.84 -23.74 4.03
CA PHE A 148 42.70 -23.30 2.63
C PHE A 148 44.01 -23.30 1.85
N ASP A 149 45.13 -23.01 2.51
CA ASP A 149 46.46 -23.00 1.88
C ASP A 149 46.86 -24.36 1.30
N ASN A 150 46.41 -25.47 1.89
CA ASN A 150 46.65 -26.81 1.38
C ASN A 150 45.83 -27.11 0.11
N PHE A 151 44.62 -26.54 0.00
CA PHE A 151 43.69 -26.77 -1.11
C PHE A 151 43.83 -25.77 -2.25
N LYS A 152 44.41 -24.60 -1.99
CA LYS A 152 44.69 -23.55 -2.98
C LYS A 152 45.41 -24.06 -4.24
N PRO A 153 46.52 -24.83 -4.15
CA PRO A 153 47.20 -25.32 -5.36
C PRO A 153 46.34 -26.31 -6.17
N LEU A 154 45.49 -27.11 -5.50
CA LEU A 154 44.57 -28.04 -6.17
C LEU A 154 43.50 -27.28 -6.96
N LEU A 155 42.93 -26.22 -6.39
CA LEU A 155 41.96 -25.35 -7.09
C LEU A 155 42.59 -24.66 -8.30
N GLU A 156 43.84 -24.18 -8.18
CA GLU A 156 44.57 -23.58 -9.29
C GLU A 156 44.91 -24.60 -10.39
N GLN A 157 45.21 -25.84 -10.03
CA GLN A 157 45.39 -26.94 -10.98
C GLN A 157 44.09 -27.23 -11.74
N VAL A 158 42.96 -27.40 -11.05
CA VAL A 158 41.66 -27.66 -11.68
C VAL A 158 41.25 -26.51 -12.61
N LYS A 159 41.47 -25.26 -12.21
CA LYS A 159 41.22 -24.09 -13.07
C LYS A 159 42.05 -24.10 -14.35
N ARG A 160 43.33 -24.51 -14.27
CA ARG A 160 44.20 -24.66 -15.45
C ARG A 160 43.72 -25.78 -16.35
N GLU A 161 43.37 -26.93 -15.77
CA GLU A 161 42.90 -28.12 -16.50
C GLU A 161 41.53 -27.91 -17.17
N LEU A 162 40.62 -27.14 -16.56
CA LEU A 162 39.37 -26.69 -17.17
C LEU A 162 39.62 -25.75 -18.35
N LYS A 163 40.55 -24.79 -18.20
CA LYS A 163 40.93 -23.87 -19.29
C LYS A 163 41.61 -24.57 -20.47
N SER A 164 42.41 -25.60 -20.19
CA SER A 164 43.07 -26.40 -21.22
C SER A 164 42.17 -27.51 -21.79
N GLY A 165 40.93 -27.66 -21.31
CA GLY A 165 39.97 -28.66 -21.79
C GLY A 165 40.26 -30.10 -21.39
N ILE A 166 41.20 -30.33 -20.45
CA ILE A 166 41.50 -31.67 -19.90
C ILE A 166 40.35 -32.11 -18.98
N ARG A 167 39.77 -31.16 -18.23
CA ARG A 167 38.53 -31.36 -17.47
C ARG A 167 37.39 -30.61 -18.14
N GLN A 168 36.17 -31.14 -18.01
CA GLN A 168 34.95 -30.51 -18.49
C GLN A 168 33.98 -30.32 -17.33
N ALA A 169 33.35 -29.14 -17.26
CA ALA A 169 32.27 -28.89 -16.32
C ALA A 169 30.95 -29.32 -16.97
N LEU A 170 30.33 -30.39 -16.47
CA LEU A 170 29.03 -30.82 -16.94
C LEU A 170 27.91 -29.98 -16.28
N PRO A 171 26.98 -29.41 -17.05
CA PRO A 171 25.80 -28.76 -16.48
C PRO A 171 24.89 -29.81 -15.83
N LEU A 172 24.57 -29.60 -14.56
CA LEU A 172 23.63 -30.46 -13.83
C LEU A 172 22.21 -29.95 -14.09
N HIS A 173 21.37 -30.80 -14.68
CA HIS A 173 19.97 -30.47 -14.98
C HIS A 173 19.00 -30.93 -13.88
N LYS A 174 19.33 -32.00 -13.14
CA LYS A 174 18.55 -32.50 -12.02
C LYS A 174 19.46 -32.97 -10.88
N MET A 175 19.10 -32.66 -9.63
CA MET A 175 19.91 -33.03 -8.46
C MET A 175 19.95 -34.55 -8.17
N GLU A 176 19.02 -35.33 -8.74
CA GLU A 176 18.95 -36.79 -8.58
C GLU A 176 20.00 -37.57 -9.40
N GLU A 177 20.76 -36.88 -10.26
CA GLU A 177 21.71 -37.49 -11.20
C GLU A 177 23.12 -37.67 -10.60
N ILE A 178 23.39 -37.20 -9.38
CA ILE A 178 24.70 -37.28 -8.75
C ILE A 178 24.92 -38.67 -8.12
N LYS A 179 25.53 -39.59 -8.88
CA LYS A 179 26.06 -40.86 -8.35
C LYS A 179 27.56 -40.74 -8.11
N LEU A 180 27.99 -40.92 -6.86
CA LEU A 180 29.40 -40.89 -6.43
C LEU A 180 30.33 -41.91 -7.11
N ALA A 181 29.78 -42.82 -7.92
CA ALA A 181 30.52 -43.92 -8.54
C ALA A 181 31.13 -43.59 -9.91
N GLU A 182 30.88 -42.40 -10.47
CA GLU A 182 31.32 -42.04 -11.83
C GLU A 182 32.31 -40.85 -11.88
N ILE A 183 33.01 -40.56 -10.78
CA ILE A 183 34.12 -39.58 -10.72
C ILE A 183 35.46 -40.31 -10.62
#